data_AF-A0A3M1NQD2-F1
#
_entry.id   AF-A0A3M1NQD2-F1
#
_cell.length_a   1.000
_cell.length_b   1.000
_cell.length_c   1.000
_cell.angle_alpha   90.00
_cell.angle_beta   90.00
_cell.angle_gamma   90.00
#
_symmetry.space_group_name_H-M   'P 1'
#
loop_
_entity.id
_entity.type
_entity.pdbx_description
1 polymer ?
#
loop_
_entity_poly.entity_id
_entity_poly.type
_entity_poly.pdbx_seq_one_letter_code
_entity_poly.pdbx_strand_id
1 'polypeptide(L)' 'MSTPRFFLDQSKIAELRVRIQPWLKDDLMRVAYAMDRSASDIVRDLILDFVANHKPAEPDA' A
#
# COMPACT_ATOMS: atom_id res chain seq x y z
N MET A 1 -32.99 -18.59 2.88
CA MET A 1 -32.25 -17.96 1.77
C MET A 1 -31.09 -17.20 2.39
N SER A 2 -29.85 -17.71 2.30
CA SER A 2 -28.67 -17.08 2.91
C SER A 2 -27.85 -16.36 1.83
N THR A 3 -27.56 -15.08 2.07
CA THR A 3 -26.73 -14.23 1.21
C THR A 3 -25.32 -14.79 1.06
N PRO A 4 -24.75 -14.83 -0.16
CA PRO A 4 -23.38 -15.30 -0.35
C PRO A 4 -22.40 -14.31 0.28
N ARG A 5 -21.56 -14.80 1.19
CA ARG A 5 -20.39 -14.06 1.68
C ARG A 5 -19.37 -14.01 0.55
N PHE A 6 -19.03 -12.81 0.10
CA PHE A 6 -17.87 -12.59 -0.76
C PHE A 6 -16.61 -12.92 0.04
N PHE A 7 -16.03 -14.09 -0.20
CA PHE A 7 -14.70 -14.42 0.29
C PHE A 7 -13.70 -13.71 -0.62
N LEU A 8 -13.20 -12.55 -0.18
CA LEU A 8 -11.96 -12.00 -0.72
C LEU A 8 -10.86 -13.04 -0.46
N ASP A 9 -10.28 -13.56 -1.54
CA ASP A 9 -9.18 -14.52 -1.51
C ASP A 9 -7.95 -13.87 -0.83
N GLN A 10 -7.84 -14.03 0.49
CA GLN A 10 -6.77 -13.46 1.31
C GLN A 10 -5.39 -14.04 0.97
N SER A 11 -5.31 -15.12 0.17
CA SER A 11 -4.04 -15.73 -0.24
C SER A 11 -3.14 -14.81 -1.09
N LYS A 12 -3.68 -13.70 -1.59
CA LYS A 12 -2.95 -12.72 -2.42
C LYS A 12 -2.48 -11.48 -1.67
N ILE A 13 -2.79 -11.37 -0.38
CA ILE A 13 -2.43 -10.19 0.42
C ILE A 13 -1.14 -10.49 1.18
N ALA A 14 -0.05 -9.82 0.80
CA ALA A 14 1.19 -9.84 1.57
C ALA A 14 1.10 -8.80 2.70
N GLU A 15 1.34 -9.23 3.95
CA GLU A 15 1.47 -8.32 5.08
C GLU A 15 2.89 -7.76 5.16
N LEU A 16 3.02 -6.43 5.22
CA LEU A 16 4.30 -5.74 5.34
C LEU A 16 4.38 -4.98 6.67
N ARG A 17 5.43 -5.25 7.46
CA ARG A 17 5.79 -4.42 8.61
C ARG A 17 6.93 -3.49 8.23
N VAL A 18 6.68 -2.19 8.26
CA VAL A 18 7.69 -1.16 7.94
C VAL A 18 8.05 -0.40 9.21
N ARG A 19 9.35 -0.16 9.41
CA ARG A 19 9.86 0.78 10.42
C ARG A 19 10.22 2.08 9.73
N ILE A 20 9.62 3.18 10.18
CA ILE A 20 9.90 4.52 9.69
C ILE A 20 10.33 5.42 10.84
N GLN A 21 11.01 6.51 10.52
CA GLN A 21 11.38 7.53 11.50
C GLN A 21 10.12 8.22 12.07
N PRO A 22 10.14 8.67 13.34
CA PRO A 22 8.97 9.30 13.97
C PRO A 22 8.43 10.52 13.19
N TRP A 23 9.32 11.38 12.70
CA TRP A 23 8.93 12.56 11.94
C TRP A 23 8.17 12.20 10.65
N LEU A 24 8.60 11.13 9.97
CA LEU A 24 7.94 10.67 8.74
C LEU A 24 6.58 10.05 9.03
N LYS A 25 6.43 9.38 10.18
CA LYS A 25 5.13 8.86 10.63
C LYS A 25 4.13 10.01 10.82
N ASP A 26 4.55 11.09 11.47
CA ASP A 26 3.65 12.21 11.75
C ASP A 26 3.19 12.89 10.46
N ASP A 27 4.11 13.08 9.50
CA ASP A 27 3.77 13.63 8.19
C ASP A 27 2.87 12.68 7.39
N LEU A 28 3.14 11.38 7.39
CA LEU A 28 2.29 10.37 6.76
C LEU A 28 0.87 10.40 7.32
N MET A 29 0.73 10.47 8.65
CA MET A 29 -0.59 10.52 9.30
C MET A 29 -1.32 11.83 8.97
N ARG A 30 -0.61 12.96 8.89
CA ARG A 30 -1.19 14.25 8.50
C ARG A 30 -1.73 14.20 7.07
N VAL A 31 -0.97 13.62 6.14
CA VAL A 31 -1.39 13.44 4.74
C VAL A 31 -2.58 12.50 4.65
N ALA A 32 -2.52 11.34 5.32
CA ALA A 32 -3.60 10.37 5.36
C ALA A 32 -4.91 11.01 5.86
N TYR A 33 -4.84 11.81 6.93
CA TYR A 33 -5.97 12.55 7.46
C TYR A 33 -6.53 13.59 6.46
N ALA A 34 -5.65 14.38 5.84
CA ALA A 34 -6.08 15.41 4.88
C ALA A 34 -6.74 14.81 3.62
N MET A 35 -6.39 13.58 3.27
CA MET A 35 -6.93 12.87 2.11
C MET A 35 -8.13 11.97 2.43
N ASP A 36 -8.54 11.87 3.70
CA ASP A 36 -9.55 10.92 4.19
C ASP A 36 -9.24 9.46 3.79
N ARG A 37 -7.97 9.07 3.94
CA ARG A 37 -7.46 7.73 3.58
C ARG A 37 -6.67 7.10 4.72
N SER A 38 -6.50 5.78 4.68
CA SER A 38 -5.63 5.10 5.64
C SER A 38 -4.15 5.33 5.30
N ALA A 39 -3.30 5.38 6.33
CA ALA A 39 -1.84 5.45 6.11
C ALA A 39 -1.32 4.26 5.29
N SER A 40 -1.94 3.07 5.45
CA SER A 40 -1.62 1.88 4.67
C SER A 40 -1.90 2.06 3.17
N ASP A 41 -3.01 2.72 2.81
CA ASP A 41 -3.33 3.01 1.42
C ASP A 41 -2.33 3.99 0.80
N ILE A 42 -1.94 5.03 1.53
CA ILE A 42 -0.92 5.98 1.08
C ILE A 42 0.43 5.28 0.86
N VAL A 43 0.85 4.42 1.79
CA VAL A 43 2.09 3.65 1.66
C VAL A 43 2.03 2.68 0.49
N ARG A 44 0.88 2.03 0.25
CA ARG A 44 0.68 1.16 -0.92
C ARG A 44 0.90 1.94 -2.22
N ASP A 45 0.28 3.10 -2.36
CA ASP A 45 0.39 3.91 -3.57
C ASP A 45 1.84 4.37 -3.80
N LEU A 46 2.53 4.83 -2.73
CA LEU A 46 3.95 5.18 -2.81
C LEU A 46 4.84 4.02 -3.25
N ILE A 47 4.57 2.81 -2.76
CA ILE A 47 5.31 1.60 -3.17
C ILE A 47 5.04 1.29 -4.65
N LEU A 48 3.79 1.37 -5.10
CA LEU A 48 3.43 1.13 -6.50
C LEU A 48 4.09 2.14 -7.42
N ASP A 49 4.05 3.43 -7.08
CA ASP A 49 4.69 4.49 -7.83
C ASP A 49 6.21 4.31 -7.87
N PHE A 50 6.83 3.98 -6.74
CA PHE A 50 8.27 3.73 -6.69
C PHE A 50 8.66 2.56 -7.61
N VAL A 51 7.95 1.43 -7.52
CA VAL A 51 8.21 0.24 -8.36
C VAL A 51 7.96 0.55 -9.82
N ALA A 52 6.88 1.23 -10.18
CA ALA A 52 6.57 1.57 -11.57
C ALA A 52 7.68 2.43 -12.21
N ASN A 53 8.24 3.37 -11.45
CA ASN A 53 9.28 4.28 -11.94
C ASN A 53 10.70 3.69 -11.90
N HIS A 54 10.93 2.61 -11.16
CA HIS A 54 12.24 1.98 -11.01
C HIS A 54 12.29 0.53 -11.52
N LYS A 55 11.20 0.04 -12.12
CA LYS A 55 11.21 -1.28 -12.75
C LYS A 55 12.27 -1.20 -13.86
N PRO A 56 13.37 -1.97 -13.78
CA PRO A 56 14.30 -2.01 -14.89
C PRO A 56 13.50 -2.43 -16.11
N ALA A 57 13.72 -1.76 -17.25
CA ALA A 57 13.29 -2.32 -18.53
C ALA A 57 13.79 -3.77 -18.53
N GLU A 58 12.87 -4.73 -18.70
CA GLU A 58 13.24 -6.14 -18.72
C GLU A 58 14.45 -6.25 -19.67
N PRO A 59 15.59 -6.80 -19.22
CA PRO A 59 16.67 -7.05 -20.16
C PRO A 59 16.06 -7.95 -21.23
N ASP A 60 16.05 -7.47 -22.47
CA ASP A 60 15.60 -8.25 -23.61
C ASP A 60 16.25 -9.64 -23.52
N ALA A 61 15.41 -10.66 -23.59
CA ALA A 61 15.74 -12.07 -23.39
C ALA A 61 16.91 -12.57 -24.26
#